data_AF-A0A8D8E181-F1
#
_entry.id   AF-A0A8D8E181-F1
#
_cell.length_a   1.000
_cell.length_b   1.000
_cell.length_c   1.000
_cell.angle_alpha   90.00
_cell.angle_beta   90.00
_cell.angle_gamma   90.00
#
_symmetry.space_group_name_H-M   'P 1'
#
loop_
_entity.id
_entity.type
_entity.pdbx_description
1 polymer ?
#
loop_
_entity_poly.entity_id
_entity_poly.type
_entity_poly.pdbx_seq_one_letter_code
_entity_poly.pdbx_strand_id
1 'polypeptide(L)'
;MYKTKQNGEFDKADLMLYEEVTKMPPFKRKTLVLIGVSGVGRRTLKNRLINSDPDKFASVLPHTSRPPRPLEESGKAYWFTEREDMEQEIKENRFLEFGEHNGNLYGTHLDSIRDIIRSGKMCVLDCAPSALKILHNSAEFMPYVIFVASPGMEQLKQLYAERRSAHGSQRSLQFDRQSSIRFSSRRAKTLESLASLYEDDDLISAVEESALLQRKYDKYLDMVIVNEDFDVTFRAVTDALEALSHEHQWVPVNWIY
;
A
#
# COMPACT_ATOMS: atom_id res chain seq x y z
N MET A 1 -1.56 -12.27 -1.23
CA MET A 1 -0.63 -11.22 -1.64
C MET A 1 -0.13 -11.57 -3.03
N TYR A 2 0.04 -10.57 -3.90
CA TYR A 2 0.74 -10.75 -5.17
C TYR A 2 2.18 -11.22 -4.87
N LYS A 3 2.64 -12.27 -5.56
CA LYS A 3 4.05 -12.65 -5.47
C LYS A 3 4.81 -11.72 -6.41
N THR A 4 5.48 -10.73 -5.85
CA THR A 4 6.41 -9.87 -6.57
C THR A 4 7.65 -10.70 -6.92
N LYS A 5 7.54 -11.54 -7.96
CA LYS A 5 8.72 -12.13 -8.58
C LYS A 5 9.36 -11.05 -9.45
N GLN A 6 10.61 -10.72 -9.10
CA GLN A 6 11.52 -9.82 -9.81
C GLN A 6 11.26 -8.32 -9.65
N ASN A 7 11.59 -7.80 -8.47
CA ASN A 7 12.09 -6.43 -8.32
C ASN A 7 13.46 -6.41 -7.61
N GLY A 8 14.18 -7.54 -7.70
CA GLY A 8 15.40 -7.82 -6.94
C GLY A 8 16.70 -7.55 -7.70
N GLU A 9 16.68 -6.75 -8.77
CA GLU A 9 17.91 -6.38 -9.46
C GLU A 9 18.25 -4.90 -9.18
N PHE A 10 19.28 -4.74 -8.36
CA PHE A 10 19.97 -3.51 -7.97
C PHE A 10 19.31 -2.60 -6.92
N ASP A 11 19.05 -3.16 -5.74
CA ASP A 11 19.24 -2.40 -4.49
C ASP A 11 20.76 -2.25 -4.26
N LYS A 12 21.47 -1.55 -5.16
CA LYS A 12 22.84 -1.09 -4.87
C LYS A 12 22.74 -0.32 -3.57
N ALA A 13 23.65 -0.59 -2.63
CA ALA A 13 23.75 0.08 -1.34
C ALA A 13 23.74 1.60 -1.51
N ASP A 14 22.55 2.19 -1.55
CA ASP A 14 22.31 3.62 -1.71
C ASP A 14 22.48 4.23 -0.32
N LEU A 15 23.75 4.34 0.09
CA LEU A 15 24.22 5.02 1.30
C LEU A 15 24.08 6.54 1.11
N MET A 16 22.84 6.99 0.91
CA MET A 16 22.47 8.39 1.00
C MET A 16 22.45 8.76 2.48
N LEU A 17 23.55 9.35 2.96
CA LEU A 17 23.67 9.83 4.34
C LEU A 17 22.93 11.15 4.53
N TYR A 18 22.92 11.98 3.48
CA TYR A 18 22.23 13.27 3.45
C TYR A 18 21.62 13.47 2.07
N GLU A 19 20.46 14.10 2.03
CA GLU A 19 19.82 14.58 0.81
C GLU A 19 19.72 16.10 0.87
N GLU A 20 20.01 16.75 -0.26
CA GLU A 20 19.85 18.18 -0.37
C GLU A 20 18.36 18.54 -0.49
N VAL A 21 17.88 19.31 0.47
CA VAL A 21 16.47 19.75 0.53
C VAL A 21 16.38 21.27 0.57
N THR A 22 15.25 21.77 0.09
CA THR A 22 14.93 23.20 0.10
C THR A 22 13.56 23.44 0.71
N LYS A 23 13.43 24.58 1.38
CA LYS A 23 12.20 24.97 2.06
C LYS A 23 11.28 25.70 1.09
N MET A 24 10.16 25.08 0.77
CA MET A 24 9.16 25.62 -0.14
C MET A 24 7.98 26.22 0.61
N PRO A 25 7.34 27.28 0.06
CA PRO A 25 6.08 27.78 0.58
C PRO A 25 4.99 26.70 0.48
N PRO A 26 3.88 26.82 1.22
CA PRO A 26 2.83 25.80 1.23
C PRO A 26 2.32 25.48 -0.17
N PHE A 27 2.29 24.19 -0.51
CA PHE A 27 1.81 23.72 -1.80
C PHE A 27 1.21 22.31 -1.67
N LYS A 28 0.34 21.94 -2.62
CA LYS A 28 -0.27 20.61 -2.64
C LYS A 28 0.67 19.58 -3.27
N ARG A 29 0.95 18.50 -2.55
CA ARG A 29 1.60 17.31 -3.09
C ARG A 29 0.72 16.66 -4.15
N LYS A 30 1.32 15.97 -5.12
CA LYS A 30 0.58 15.37 -6.24
C LYS A 30 0.14 13.94 -5.95
N THR A 31 0.91 13.22 -5.15
CA THR A 31 0.62 11.84 -4.76
C THR A 31 0.71 11.68 -3.25
N LEU A 32 -0.20 10.89 -2.68
CA LEU A 32 -0.14 10.40 -1.30
C LEU A 32 0.19 8.92 -1.36
N VAL A 33 1.26 8.50 -0.70
CA VAL A 33 1.71 7.12 -0.67
C VAL A 33 1.55 6.57 0.73
N LEU A 34 0.76 5.50 0.87
CA LEU A 34 0.56 4.79 2.12
C LEU A 34 1.41 3.51 2.11
N ILE A 35 2.39 3.44 3.00
CA ILE A 35 3.31 2.29 3.15
C ILE A 35 3.12 1.65 4.52
N GLY A 36 3.32 0.34 4.60
CA GLY A 36 3.19 -0.42 5.85
C GLY A 36 3.10 -1.91 5.57
N VAL A 37 3.14 -2.74 6.61
CA VAL A 37 2.96 -4.19 6.44
C VAL A 37 1.54 -4.51 6.00
N SER A 38 1.31 -5.74 5.54
CA SER A 38 -0.05 -6.16 5.21
C SER A 38 -0.92 -6.24 6.45
N GLY A 39 -2.20 -5.89 6.31
CA GLY A 39 -3.18 -6.03 7.40
C GLY A 39 -3.33 -4.80 8.30
N VAL A 40 -2.41 -3.82 8.23
CA VAL A 40 -2.49 -2.55 8.99
C VAL A 40 -3.58 -1.60 8.51
N GLY A 41 -4.35 -1.97 7.48
CA GLY A 41 -5.53 -1.19 7.05
C GLY A 41 -5.27 -0.09 6.01
N ARG A 42 -4.13 -0.08 5.32
CA ARG A 42 -3.81 0.87 4.23
C ARG A 42 -4.93 1.03 3.21
N ARG A 43 -5.44 -0.09 2.68
CA ARG A 43 -6.56 -0.09 1.72
C ARG A 43 -7.84 0.52 2.30
N THR A 44 -8.14 0.26 3.56
CA THR A 44 -9.31 0.83 4.23
C THR A 44 -9.15 2.33 4.40
N LEU A 45 -7.96 2.78 4.82
CA LEU A 45 -7.62 4.20 4.96
C LEU A 45 -7.71 4.93 3.62
N LYS A 46 -7.13 4.36 2.56
CA LYS A 46 -7.23 4.85 1.19
C LYS A 46 -8.68 5.03 0.75
N ASN A 47 -9.49 3.98 0.87
CA ASN A 47 -10.89 4.02 0.43
C ASN A 47 -11.69 5.05 1.22
N ARG A 48 -11.42 5.19 2.53
CA ARG A 48 -12.08 6.19 3.37
C ARG A 48 -11.72 7.61 2.95
N LEU A 49 -10.44 7.88 2.66
CA LEU A 49 -9.98 9.19 2.17
C LEU A 49 -10.68 9.58 0.86
N ILE A 50 -10.74 8.65 -0.09
CA ILE A 50 -11.38 8.89 -1.39
C ILE A 50 -12.89 9.12 -1.23
N ASN A 51 -13.55 8.33 -0.38
CA ASN A 51 -14.97 8.49 -0.13
C ASN A 51 -15.31 9.77 0.65
N SER A 52 -14.38 10.28 1.46
CA SER A 52 -14.59 11.53 2.20
C SER A 52 -14.54 12.78 1.32
N ASP A 53 -13.70 12.77 0.28
CA ASP A 53 -13.58 13.88 -0.67
C ASP A 53 -13.20 13.36 -2.07
N PRO A 54 -14.19 12.92 -2.88
CA PRO A 54 -13.95 12.37 -4.22
C PRO A 54 -13.42 13.39 -5.23
N ASP A 55 -13.56 14.68 -4.94
CA ASP A 55 -13.09 15.77 -5.81
C ASP A 55 -11.61 16.07 -5.56
N LYS A 56 -11.12 15.84 -4.33
CA LYS A 56 -9.72 16.01 -3.96
C LYS A 56 -8.87 14.76 -4.17
N PHE A 57 -9.42 13.57 -3.96
CA PHE A 57 -8.66 12.32 -3.95
C PHE A 57 -9.15 11.31 -5.00
N ALA A 58 -8.22 10.58 -5.60
CA ALA A 58 -8.55 9.46 -6.49
C ALA A 58 -7.54 8.31 -6.33
N SER A 59 -7.96 7.09 -6.66
CA SER A 59 -7.05 5.93 -6.76
C SER A 59 -6.85 5.54 -8.22
N VAL A 60 -5.69 4.95 -8.50
CA VAL A 60 -5.36 4.39 -9.81
C VAL A 60 -6.11 3.09 -10.03
N LEU A 61 -6.60 2.90 -11.26
CA LEU A 61 -7.08 1.61 -11.73
C LEU A 61 -5.88 0.76 -12.18
N PRO A 62 -5.69 -0.43 -11.57
CA PRO A 62 -4.60 -1.32 -11.97
C PRO A 62 -4.87 -1.93 -13.34
N HIS A 63 -3.79 -2.24 -14.06
CA HIS A 63 -3.83 -3.01 -15.30
C HIS A 63 -3.71 -4.51 -14.98
N THR A 64 -4.29 -5.34 -15.83
CA THR A 64 -4.16 -6.79 -15.74
C THR A 64 -4.14 -7.46 -17.10
N SER A 65 -3.32 -8.51 -17.21
CA SER A 65 -3.34 -9.42 -18.35
C SER A 65 -4.42 -10.50 -18.27
N ARG A 66 -5.22 -10.50 -17.19
CA ARG A 66 -6.31 -11.47 -17.01
C ARG A 66 -7.45 -11.15 -17.99
N PRO A 67 -8.04 -12.13 -18.69
CA PRO A 67 -9.22 -11.86 -19.49
C PRO A 67 -10.39 -11.33 -18.63
N PRO A 68 -11.17 -10.36 -19.14
CA PRO A 68 -12.34 -9.84 -18.44
C PRO A 68 -13.36 -10.95 -18.21
N ARG A 69 -13.94 -10.99 -17.01
CA ARG A 69 -15.07 -11.89 -16.71
C ARG A 69 -16.34 -11.38 -17.35
N PRO A 70 -17.37 -12.25 -17.50
CA PRO A 70 -18.71 -11.77 -17.87
C PRO A 70 -19.14 -10.63 -16.93
N LEU A 71 -19.62 -9.52 -17.50
CA LEU A 71 -20.02 -8.28 -16.82
C LEU A 71 -18.88 -7.37 -16.33
N GLU A 72 -17.61 -7.73 -16.48
CA GLU A 72 -16.50 -6.80 -16.26
C GLU A 72 -16.28 -5.93 -17.50
N GLU A 73 -16.18 -4.62 -17.31
CA GLU A 73 -15.82 -3.66 -18.36
C GLU A 73 -14.47 -3.03 -18.05
N SER A 74 -13.68 -2.81 -19.11
CA SER A 74 -12.41 -2.11 -19.01
C SER A 74 -12.61 -0.67 -18.56
N GLY A 75 -11.75 -0.17 -17.67
CA GLY A 75 -11.84 1.18 -17.13
C GLY A 75 -12.80 1.37 -15.96
N LYS A 76 -13.43 0.28 -15.46
CA LYS A 76 -14.20 0.31 -14.19
C LYS A 76 -13.39 -0.21 -13.01
N ALA A 77 -12.97 -1.47 -13.08
CA ALA A 77 -12.23 -2.12 -12.01
C ALA A 77 -10.75 -2.35 -12.37
N TYR A 78 -10.50 -2.65 -13.65
CA TYR A 78 -9.18 -2.90 -14.20
C TYR A 78 -9.10 -2.32 -15.61
N TRP A 79 -7.88 -2.01 -16.03
CA TRP A 79 -7.54 -1.91 -17.44
C TRP A 79 -7.08 -3.28 -17.92
N PHE A 80 -7.83 -3.87 -18.85
CA PHE A 80 -7.50 -5.17 -19.42
C PHE A 80 -6.57 -4.97 -20.61
N THR A 81 -5.40 -5.60 -20.58
CA THR A 81 -4.37 -5.54 -21.63
C THR A 81 -3.92 -6.95 -21.98
N GLU A 82 -3.33 -7.15 -23.16
CA GLU A 82 -2.71 -8.43 -23.49
C GLU A 82 -1.45 -8.64 -22.65
N ARG A 83 -1.10 -9.92 -22.42
CA ARG A 83 0.08 -10.26 -21.61
C ARG A 83 1.37 -9.81 -22.26
N GLU A 84 1.51 -10.00 -23.57
CA GLU A 84 2.73 -9.65 -24.32
C GLU A 84 3.01 -8.14 -24.29
N ASP A 85 1.97 -7.33 -24.50
CA ASP A 85 2.05 -5.87 -24.42
C ASP A 85 2.46 -5.42 -23.01
N MET A 86 1.83 -6.00 -21.98
CA MET A 86 2.17 -5.68 -20.59
C MET A 86 3.61 -6.07 -20.24
N GLU A 87 4.10 -7.21 -20.71
CA GLU A 87 5.50 -7.62 -20.52
C GLU A 87 6.48 -6.69 -21.24
N GLN A 88 6.12 -6.16 -22.41
CA GLN A 88 6.92 -5.16 -23.11
C GLN A 88 6.96 -3.83 -22.34
N GLU A 89 5.81 -3.31 -21.92
CA GLU A 89 5.72 -2.07 -21.13
C GLU A 89 6.45 -2.17 -19.78
N ILE A 90 6.44 -3.36 -19.15
CA ILE A 90 7.23 -3.63 -17.95
C ILE A 90 8.73 -3.50 -18.25
N LYS A 91 9.22 -4.05 -19.37
CA LYS A 91 10.63 -3.92 -19.78
C LYS A 91 11.01 -2.47 -20.09
N GLU A 92 10.06 -1.67 -20.55
CA GLU A 92 10.22 -0.24 -20.82
C GLU A 92 10.10 0.64 -19.55
N ASN A 93 9.98 0.05 -18.35
CA ASN A 93 9.82 0.74 -17.06
C ASN A 93 8.59 1.67 -17.00
N ARG A 94 7.47 1.26 -17.64
CA ARG A 94 6.23 2.04 -17.68
C ARG A 94 5.29 1.76 -16.50
N PHE A 95 5.62 0.74 -15.69
CA PHE A 95 4.88 0.35 -14.49
C PHE A 95 5.59 0.80 -13.21
N LEU A 96 4.82 1.33 -12.27
CA LEU A 96 5.31 1.66 -10.93
C LEU A 96 5.63 0.38 -10.14
N GLU A 97 4.72 -0.58 -10.21
CA GLU A 97 4.85 -1.89 -9.60
C GLU A 97 4.05 -2.89 -10.43
N PHE A 98 4.52 -4.13 -10.44
CA PHE A 98 3.85 -5.25 -11.08
C PHE A 98 4.08 -6.53 -10.30
N GLY A 99 3.20 -7.50 -10.51
CA GLY A 99 3.28 -8.82 -9.90
C GLY A 99 2.40 -9.82 -10.62
N GLU A 100 2.70 -11.10 -10.43
CA GLU A 100 1.95 -12.19 -11.05
C GLU A 100 1.06 -12.89 -10.03
N HIS A 101 -0.18 -13.16 -10.43
CA HIS A 101 -1.14 -13.92 -9.63
C HIS A 101 -1.99 -14.82 -10.52
N ASN A 102 -2.02 -16.12 -10.19
CA ASN A 102 -2.73 -17.16 -10.96
C ASN A 102 -2.39 -17.13 -12.46
N GLY A 103 -1.11 -16.96 -12.80
CA GLY A 103 -0.63 -16.91 -14.18
C GLY A 103 -0.97 -15.64 -14.96
N ASN A 104 -1.56 -14.63 -14.31
CA ASN A 104 -1.88 -13.35 -14.91
C ASN A 104 -1.07 -12.23 -14.25
N LEU A 105 -0.66 -11.25 -15.04
CA LEU A 105 0.04 -10.06 -14.59
C LEU A 105 -0.95 -9.02 -14.08
N TYR A 106 -0.51 -8.28 -13.07
CA TYR A 106 -1.20 -7.13 -12.48
C TYR A 106 -0.17 -6.04 -12.22
N GLY A 107 -0.54 -4.78 -12.43
CA GLY A 107 0.39 -3.68 -12.18
C GLY A 107 -0.28 -2.32 -12.16
N THR A 108 0.44 -1.34 -11.64
CA THR A 108 0.03 0.06 -11.60
C THR A 108 0.81 0.83 -12.65
N HIS A 109 0.15 1.25 -13.73
CA HIS A 109 0.79 1.96 -14.84
C HIS A 109 1.09 3.42 -14.45
N LEU A 110 2.27 3.93 -14.81
CA LEU A 110 2.70 5.29 -14.45
C LEU A 110 1.82 6.36 -15.11
N ASP A 111 1.34 6.14 -16.34
CA ASP A 111 0.48 7.15 -16.99
C ASP A 111 -0.87 7.29 -16.30
N SER A 112 -1.41 6.21 -15.70
CA SER A 112 -2.66 6.32 -14.94
C SER A 112 -2.51 7.19 -13.69
N ILE A 113 -1.31 7.24 -13.11
CA ILE A 113 -0.99 8.20 -12.03
C ILE A 113 -0.95 9.62 -12.61
N ARG A 114 -0.27 9.81 -13.75
CA ARG A 114 -0.19 11.10 -14.45
C ARG A 114 -1.57 11.64 -14.82
N ASP A 115 -2.49 10.79 -15.26
CA ASP A 115 -3.86 11.18 -15.61
C ASP A 115 -4.62 11.77 -14.42
N ILE A 116 -4.50 11.12 -13.25
CA ILE A 116 -5.11 11.63 -12.01
C ILE A 116 -4.49 12.97 -11.63
N ILE A 117 -3.17 13.10 -11.69
CA ILE A 117 -2.47 14.36 -11.40
C ILE A 117 -2.94 15.47 -12.36
N ARG A 118 -3.06 15.17 -13.65
CA ARG A 118 -3.56 16.12 -14.67
C ARG A 118 -5.01 16.53 -14.43
N SER A 119 -5.83 15.66 -13.84
CA SER A 119 -7.21 16.00 -13.45
C SER A 119 -7.30 16.95 -12.26
N GLY A 120 -6.17 17.30 -11.63
CA GLY A 120 -6.10 18.19 -10.47
C GLY A 120 -6.34 17.50 -9.13
N LYS A 121 -6.50 16.18 -9.12
CA LYS A 121 -6.71 15.37 -7.91
C LYS A 121 -5.39 14.83 -7.37
N MET A 122 -5.33 14.66 -6.05
CA MET A 122 -4.22 13.95 -5.41
C MET A 122 -4.41 12.45 -5.57
N CYS A 123 -3.40 11.79 -6.14
CA CYS A 123 -3.45 10.35 -6.35
C CYS A 123 -3.05 9.60 -5.08
N VAL A 124 -3.95 8.78 -4.54
CA VAL A 124 -3.70 7.97 -3.33
C VAL A 124 -3.27 6.56 -3.71
N LEU A 125 -2.02 6.23 -3.36
CA LEU A 125 -1.32 5.00 -3.71
C LEU A 125 -1.14 4.11 -2.47
N ASP A 126 -1.41 2.81 -2.65
CA ASP A 126 -1.15 1.74 -1.67
C ASP A 126 -0.23 0.73 -2.37
N CYS A 127 1.05 1.09 -2.51
CA CYS A 127 2.03 0.34 -3.28
C CYS A 127 3.05 -0.38 -2.39
N ALA A 128 3.89 -1.20 -3.00
CA ALA A 128 5.03 -1.81 -2.34
C ALA A 128 6.11 -0.76 -2.02
N PRO A 129 6.88 -0.96 -0.94
CA PRO A 129 7.98 -0.05 -0.55
C PRO A 129 9.05 0.16 -1.63
N SER A 130 9.25 -0.83 -2.51
CA SER A 130 10.17 -0.71 -3.65
C SER A 130 9.80 0.42 -4.61
N ALA A 131 8.51 0.76 -4.71
CA ALA A 131 8.00 1.82 -5.59
C ALA A 131 8.42 3.22 -5.13
N LEU A 132 8.77 3.40 -3.84
CA LEU A 132 9.17 4.70 -3.29
C LEU A 132 10.36 5.30 -4.02
N LYS A 133 11.33 4.46 -4.43
CA LYS A 133 12.52 4.93 -5.16
C LYS A 133 12.13 5.58 -6.50
N ILE A 134 11.18 4.99 -7.22
CA ILE A 134 10.70 5.50 -8.51
C ILE A 134 9.93 6.81 -8.31
N LEU A 135 9.03 6.85 -7.33
CA LEU A 135 8.22 8.03 -7.02
C LEU A 135 9.06 9.21 -6.53
N HIS A 136 10.04 8.93 -5.67
CA HIS A 136 10.89 9.95 -5.06
C HIS A 136 11.87 10.58 -6.05
N ASN A 137 12.45 9.77 -6.94
CA ASN A 137 13.40 10.26 -7.95
C ASN A 137 12.72 11.01 -9.10
N SER A 138 11.39 11.01 -9.15
CA SER A 138 10.61 11.63 -10.22
C SER A 138 9.87 12.85 -9.71
N ALA A 139 10.37 14.04 -10.06
CA ALA A 139 9.77 15.33 -9.70
C ALA A 139 8.30 15.48 -10.14
N GLU A 140 7.84 14.69 -11.11
CA GLU A 140 6.46 14.74 -11.57
C GLU A 140 5.46 14.24 -10.53
N PHE A 141 5.85 13.34 -9.61
CA PHE A 141 4.94 12.71 -8.65
C PHE A 141 4.90 13.38 -7.28
N MET A 142 5.96 14.11 -6.89
CA MET A 142 6.10 14.80 -5.59
C MET A 142 5.35 14.08 -4.46
N PRO A 143 5.77 12.86 -4.09
CA PRO A 143 5.05 12.05 -3.13
C PRO A 143 5.03 12.69 -1.74
N TYR A 144 3.94 12.48 -1.03
CA TYR A 144 3.86 12.59 0.42
C TYR A 144 3.70 11.18 0.97
N VAL A 145 4.70 10.71 1.70
CA VAL A 145 4.81 9.31 2.10
C VAL A 145 4.49 9.18 3.59
N ILE A 146 3.37 8.51 3.87
CA ILE A 146 2.96 8.18 5.23
C ILE A 146 3.19 6.69 5.46
N PHE A 147 4.02 6.38 6.45
CA PHE A 147 4.20 5.02 6.93
C PHE A 147 3.20 4.70 8.04
N VAL A 148 2.35 3.73 7.79
CA VAL A 148 1.39 3.17 8.74
C VAL A 148 2.06 1.97 9.42
N ALA A 149 2.64 2.22 10.59
CA ALA A 149 3.30 1.22 11.40
C ALA A 149 2.27 0.27 12.05
N SER A 150 2.65 -1.00 12.19
CA SER A 150 1.87 -1.94 12.98
C SER A 150 1.83 -1.49 14.45
N PRO A 151 0.66 -1.55 15.12
CA PRO A 151 0.57 -1.35 16.55
C PRO A 151 1.29 -2.48 17.30
N GLY A 152 1.47 -2.29 18.61
CA GLY A 152 2.08 -3.30 19.49
C GLY A 152 1.29 -4.61 19.49
N MET A 153 1.96 -5.71 19.83
CA MET A 153 1.38 -7.07 19.77
C MET A 153 0.05 -7.19 20.53
N GLU A 154 -0.07 -6.60 21.72
CA GLU A 154 -1.29 -6.64 22.52
C GLU A 154 -2.46 -5.93 21.83
N GLN A 155 -2.22 -4.73 21.31
CA GLN A 155 -3.20 -3.92 20.59
C GLN A 155 -3.60 -4.60 19.27
N LEU A 156 -2.64 -5.19 18.57
CA LEU A 156 -2.90 -5.91 17.32
C LEU A 156 -3.84 -7.10 17.57
N LYS A 157 -3.61 -7.89 18.63
CA LYS A 157 -4.52 -8.97 19.06
C LYS A 157 -5.93 -8.45 19.31
N GLN A 158 -6.05 -7.32 20.01
CA GLN A 158 -7.34 -6.69 20.29
C GLN A 158 -8.05 -6.26 19.00
N LEU A 159 -7.36 -5.58 18.09
CA LEU A 159 -7.92 -5.15 16.80
C LEU A 159 -8.38 -6.33 15.95
N TYR A 160 -7.64 -7.44 15.92
CA TYR A 160 -8.04 -8.65 15.19
C TYR A 160 -9.25 -9.33 15.85
N ALA A 161 -9.33 -9.36 17.18
CA ALA A 161 -10.48 -9.88 17.91
C ALA A 161 -11.74 -9.04 17.67
N GLU A 162 -11.62 -7.71 17.70
CA GLU A 162 -12.71 -6.78 17.40
C GLU A 162 -13.18 -6.91 15.95
N ARG A 163 -12.25 -7.05 14.98
CA ARG A 163 -12.59 -7.26 13.58
C ARG A 163 -13.33 -8.59 13.36
N ARG A 164 -12.98 -9.65 14.11
CA ARG A 164 -13.72 -10.94 14.13
C ARG A 164 -15.14 -10.79 14.66
N SER A 165 -15.35 -9.97 15.68
CA SER A 165 -16.67 -9.75 16.30
C SER A 165 -17.56 -8.78 15.52
N ALA A 166 -16.97 -7.74 14.91
CA ALA A 166 -17.72 -6.70 14.19
C ALA A 166 -18.14 -7.10 12.77
N HIS A 167 -17.39 -7.99 12.12
CA HIS A 167 -17.65 -8.43 10.75
C HIS A 167 -17.72 -9.95 10.71
N GLY A 168 -18.91 -10.51 10.97
CA GLY A 168 -19.22 -11.91 10.72
C GLY A 168 -18.68 -12.34 9.35
N SER A 169 -17.61 -13.12 9.37
CA SER A 169 -17.03 -13.83 8.23
C SER A 169 -16.90 -13.06 6.89
N GLN A 170 -16.36 -11.84 6.86
CA GLN A 170 -15.81 -11.33 5.59
C GLN A 170 -14.35 -11.74 5.45
N ARG A 171 -14.15 -13.03 5.17
CA ARG A 171 -12.88 -13.55 4.69
C ARG A 171 -12.55 -12.89 3.35
N SER A 172 -11.58 -11.97 3.36
CA SER A 172 -10.75 -11.75 2.17
C SER A 172 -10.03 -13.07 1.87
N LEU A 173 -10.58 -13.81 0.92
CA LEU A 173 -10.08 -15.08 0.39
C LEU A 173 -8.67 -14.93 -0.18
N GLN A 174 -7.65 -15.07 0.68
CA GLN A 174 -6.27 -15.32 0.27
C GLN A 174 -5.59 -16.42 1.08
N PHE A 175 -6.36 -17.36 1.64
CA PHE A 175 -5.81 -18.61 2.16
C PHE A 175 -6.57 -19.79 1.58
N ASP A 176 -6.08 -20.26 0.44
CA ASP A 176 -6.19 -21.68 0.08
C ASP A 176 -5.34 -22.46 1.09
N ARG A 177 -5.96 -22.89 2.19
CA ARG A 177 -5.45 -24.00 3.00
C ARG A 177 -6.48 -25.11 2.92
N GLN A 178 -6.25 -25.98 1.95
CA GLN A 178 -6.89 -27.26 1.75
C GLN A 178 -7.11 -27.98 3.09
N SER A 179 -8.31 -27.87 3.65
CA SER A 179 -8.80 -28.75 4.72
C SER A 179 -10.31 -28.64 4.83
N SER A 180 -10.98 -29.15 3.80
CA SER A 180 -12.31 -29.73 3.95
C SER A 180 -12.24 -30.93 4.90
N ILE A 181 -12.35 -30.72 6.22
CA ILE A 181 -12.60 -31.81 7.17
C ILE A 181 -13.63 -31.36 8.21
N ARG A 182 -14.81 -32.00 8.14
CA ARG A 182 -15.90 -31.87 9.11
C ARG A 182 -15.38 -32.24 10.50
N PHE A 183 -15.55 -31.34 11.46
CA PHE A 183 -14.97 -31.46 12.80
C PHE A 183 -15.63 -32.56 13.65
N SER A 184 -14.81 -33.41 14.28
CA SER A 184 -15.17 -34.20 15.45
C SER A 184 -14.56 -33.56 16.71
N SER A 185 -15.29 -33.63 17.83
CA SER A 185 -15.16 -32.72 18.99
C SER A 185 -13.90 -32.86 19.84
N ARG A 186 -13.09 -33.92 19.68
CA ARG A 186 -11.84 -34.11 20.44
C ARG A 186 -10.58 -33.62 19.73
N ARG A 187 -10.58 -33.55 18.40
CA ARG A 187 -9.46 -33.00 17.60
C ARG A 187 -9.50 -31.47 17.50
N ALA A 188 -10.66 -30.86 17.77
CA ALA A 188 -10.88 -29.42 17.69
C ALA A 188 -10.07 -28.63 18.73
N LYS A 189 -9.99 -29.09 19.99
CA LYS A 189 -9.32 -28.34 21.08
C LYS A 189 -7.80 -28.22 20.90
N THR A 190 -7.14 -29.23 20.35
CA THR A 190 -5.70 -29.17 20.05
C THR A 190 -5.42 -28.34 18.79
N LEU A 191 -6.33 -28.34 17.82
CA LEU A 191 -6.24 -27.50 16.63
C LEU A 191 -6.47 -26.02 16.92
N GLU A 192 -7.35 -25.70 17.86
CA GLU A 192 -7.61 -24.31 18.30
C GLU A 192 -6.39 -23.74 19.05
N SER A 193 -5.79 -24.54 19.93
CA SER A 193 -4.52 -24.18 20.61
C SER A 193 -3.34 -24.07 19.64
N LEU A 194 -3.31 -24.84 18.55
CA LEU A 194 -2.28 -24.69 17.53
C LEU A 194 -2.55 -23.47 16.64
N ALA A 195 -3.81 -23.22 16.27
CA ALA A 195 -4.20 -22.04 15.49
C ALA A 195 -3.88 -20.74 16.25
N SER A 196 -4.09 -20.69 17.56
CA SER A 196 -3.72 -19.52 18.37
C SER A 196 -2.21 -19.30 18.43
N LEU A 197 -1.39 -20.35 18.45
CA LEU A 197 0.06 -20.23 18.43
C LEU A 197 0.56 -19.73 17.06
N TYR A 198 0.02 -20.26 15.95
CA TYR A 198 0.35 -19.76 14.61
C TYR A 198 -0.11 -18.32 14.37
N GLU A 199 -1.25 -17.92 14.93
CA GLU A 199 -1.71 -16.53 14.89
C GLU A 199 -0.76 -15.60 15.64
N ASP A 200 -0.28 -16.01 16.83
CA ASP A 200 0.67 -15.22 17.60
C ASP A 200 2.02 -15.06 16.86
N ASP A 201 2.52 -16.12 16.23
CA ASP A 201 3.75 -16.07 15.41
C ASP A 201 3.59 -15.13 14.20
N ASP A 202 2.45 -15.18 13.51
CA ASP A 202 2.16 -14.30 12.37
C ASP A 202 2.08 -12.82 12.81
N LEU A 203 1.54 -12.54 14.01
CA LEU A 203 1.45 -11.19 14.57
C LEU A 203 2.83 -10.65 14.96
N ILE A 204 3.66 -11.48 15.60
CA ILE A 204 5.03 -11.13 15.96
C ILE A 204 5.82 -10.81 14.68
N SER A 205 5.74 -11.69 13.68
CA SER A 205 6.41 -11.50 12.40
C SER A 205 5.97 -10.19 11.72
N ALA A 206 4.69 -9.82 11.79
CA ALA A 206 4.19 -8.57 11.23
C ALA A 206 4.74 -7.32 11.94
N VAL A 207 4.88 -7.35 13.27
CA VAL A 207 5.46 -6.24 14.05
C VAL A 207 6.95 -6.08 13.72
N GLU A 208 7.70 -7.18 13.68
CA GLU A 208 9.11 -7.16 13.31
C GLU A 208 9.32 -6.69 11.86
N GLU A 209 8.52 -7.19 10.92
CA GLU A 209 8.54 -6.77 9.52
C GLU A 209 8.26 -5.27 9.40
N SER A 210 7.32 -4.74 10.19
CA SER A 210 7.00 -3.32 10.21
C SER A 210 8.19 -2.48 10.66
N ALA A 211 8.88 -2.89 11.73
CA ALA A 211 10.05 -2.19 12.23
C ALA A 211 11.23 -2.22 11.23
N LEU A 212 11.47 -3.38 10.60
CA LEU A 212 12.49 -3.54 9.57
C LEU A 212 12.18 -2.65 8.35
N LEU A 213 10.91 -2.61 7.94
CA LEU A 213 10.49 -1.86 6.78
C LEU A 213 10.61 -0.35 7.02
N GLN A 214 10.18 0.13 8.18
CA GLN A 214 10.37 1.51 8.59
C GLN A 214 11.85 1.90 8.52
N ARG A 215 12.73 1.13 9.17
CA ARG A 215 14.16 1.42 9.19
C ARG A 215 14.79 1.40 7.79
N LYS A 216 14.34 0.50 6.91
CA LYS A 216 14.90 0.38 5.55
C LYS A 216 14.52 1.58 4.67
N TYR A 217 13.32 2.11 4.81
CA TYR A 217 12.77 3.13 3.92
C TYR A 217 12.63 4.52 4.58
N ASP A 218 13.11 4.70 5.81
CA ASP A 218 13.03 5.93 6.63
C ASP A 218 13.35 7.20 5.85
N LYS A 219 14.38 7.17 5.00
CA LYS A 219 14.80 8.30 4.16
C LYS A 219 13.75 8.82 3.16
N TYR A 220 12.73 8.02 2.85
CA TYR A 220 11.64 8.39 1.94
C TYR A 220 10.36 8.77 2.69
N LEU A 221 10.32 8.67 4.03
CA LEU A 221 9.10 8.86 4.81
C LEU A 221 8.98 10.32 5.23
N ASP A 222 7.82 10.93 4.97
CA ASP A 222 7.50 12.26 5.51
C ASP A 222 6.89 12.15 6.92
N MET A 223 6.13 11.08 7.18
CA MET A 223 5.42 10.87 8.45
C MET A 223 5.31 9.39 8.81
N VAL A 224 5.40 9.07 10.10
CA VAL A 224 5.16 7.74 10.66
C VAL A 224 3.97 7.80 11.61
N ILE A 225 2.99 6.93 11.42
CA ILE A 225 1.79 6.81 12.27
C ILE A 225 1.65 5.36 12.71
N VAL A 226 1.53 5.14 14.01
CA VAL A 226 1.21 3.82 14.57
C VAL A 226 -0.31 3.66 14.56
N ASN A 227 -0.81 2.65 13.84
CA ASN A 227 -2.26 2.45 13.73
C ASN A 227 -2.81 1.65 14.93
N GLU A 228 -3.01 2.35 16.04
CA GLU A 228 -3.69 1.80 17.23
C GLU A 228 -5.22 1.89 17.10
N ASP A 229 -5.72 3.03 16.62
CA ASP A 229 -7.13 3.29 16.37
C ASP A 229 -7.32 3.86 14.95
N PHE A 230 -8.29 3.32 14.23
CA PHE A 230 -8.50 3.67 12.82
C PHE A 230 -9.07 5.07 12.62
N ASP A 231 -9.90 5.57 13.53
CA ASP A 231 -10.46 6.93 13.45
C ASP A 231 -9.40 7.97 13.81
N VAL A 232 -8.58 7.70 14.82
CA VAL A 232 -7.44 8.56 15.19
C VAL A 232 -6.44 8.62 14.05
N THR A 233 -6.09 7.46 13.48
CA THR A 233 -5.17 7.37 12.32
C THR A 233 -5.72 8.15 11.13
N PHE A 234 -7.02 8.04 10.83
CA PHE A 234 -7.65 8.77 9.73
C PHE A 234 -7.61 10.29 9.94
N ARG A 235 -7.86 10.77 11.17
CA ARG A 235 -7.76 12.19 11.51
C ARG A 235 -6.32 12.68 11.35
N ALA A 236 -5.35 11.96 11.91
CA ALA A 236 -3.94 12.31 11.80
C ALA A 236 -3.47 12.46 10.34
N VAL A 237 -3.92 11.57 9.46
CA VAL A 237 -3.62 11.66 8.02
C VAL A 237 -4.30 12.87 7.38
N THR A 238 -5.55 13.16 7.74
CA THR A 238 -6.29 14.30 7.20
C THR A 238 -5.68 15.63 7.63
N ASP A 239 -5.34 15.74 8.92
CA ASP A 239 -4.67 16.91 9.51
C ASP A 239 -3.30 17.14 8.87
N ALA A 240 -2.53 16.07 8.65
CA ALA A 240 -1.25 16.15 7.94
C ALA A 240 -1.42 16.67 6.50
N LEU A 241 -2.43 16.19 5.76
CA LEU A 241 -2.72 16.65 4.41
C LEU A 241 -3.21 18.10 4.35
N GLU A 242 -3.92 18.57 5.39
CA GLU A 242 -4.32 19.97 5.52
C GLU A 242 -3.13 20.87 5.86
N ALA A 243 -2.24 20.42 6.75
CA ALA A 243 -1.01 21.12 7.10
C ALA A 243 -0.14 21.42 5.87
N LEU A 244 -0.07 20.51 4.88
CA LEU A 244 0.66 20.76 3.63
C LEU A 244 0.21 22.03 2.88
N SER A 245 -1.06 22.42 3.06
CA SER A 245 -1.61 23.61 2.39
C SER A 245 -1.34 24.93 3.13
N HIS A 246 -0.87 24.87 4.37
CA HIS A 246 -0.64 26.05 5.21
C HIS A 246 0.79 26.17 5.73
N GLU A 247 1.53 25.07 5.81
CA GLU A 247 2.88 25.00 6.34
C GLU A 247 3.94 24.91 5.24
N HIS A 248 5.13 25.43 5.55
CA HIS A 248 6.27 25.30 4.66
C HIS A 248 6.80 23.88 4.69
N GLN A 249 7.20 23.37 3.54
CA GLN A 249 7.64 21.99 3.39
C GLN A 249 9.10 21.92 2.97
N TRP A 250 9.82 20.93 3.49
CA TRP A 250 11.12 20.55 2.95
C TRP A 250 10.89 19.55 1.82
N VAL A 251 11.47 19.83 0.66
CA VAL A 251 11.42 18.95 -0.50
C VAL A 251 12.82 18.77 -1.07
N PRO A 252 13.11 17.60 -1.66
CA PRO A 252 14.32 17.38 -2.44
C PRO A 252 14.54 18.48 -3.49
N VAL A 253 15.78 18.94 -3.63
CA VAL A 253 16.16 19.99 -4.60
C VAL A 253 15.85 19.57 -6.04
N ASN A 254 16.01 18.28 -6.36
CA ASN A 254 15.71 17.71 -7.68
C ASN A 254 14.23 17.75 -8.08
N TRP A 255 13.31 18.13 -7.17
CA TRP A 255 11.90 18.32 -7.53
C TRP A 255 11.61 19.69 -8.13
N ILE A 256 12.56 20.62 -7.98
CA ILE A 256 12.41 22.02 -8.41
C ILE A 256 13.24 22.32 -9.65
N TYR A 257 14.46 21.79 -9.69
CA TYR A 257 15.46 22.08 -10.73
C TYR A 257 15.52 21.00 -11.80
#